data_AF-A0A1G7GFN9-F1
#
_entry.id   AF-A0A1G7GFN9-F1
#
_cell.length_a   1.000
_cell.length_b   1.000
_cell.length_c   1.000
_cell.angle_alpha   90.00
_cell.angle_beta   90.00
_cell.angle_gamma   90.00
#
_symmetry.space_group_name_H-M   'P 1'
#
loop_
_entity.id
_entity.type
_entity.pdbx_description
1 polymer ?
#
loop_
_entity_poly.entity_id
_entity_poly.type
_entity_poly.pdbx_seq_one_letter_code
_entity_poly.pdbx_strand_id
1 'polypeptide(L)'
;MNSDIISEIEQIQSADFHLGEYIYMGMGLTKGHRVCMSVAYKIDYCIKKAKQFEEVNEEVTFTHINKVKVGELERSKKILLN
;
A
#
# COMPACT_ATOMS: atom_id res chain seq x y z
N MET A 1 -11.32 -10.45 -0.75
CA MET A 1 -10.06 -9.73 -0.47
C MET A 1 -9.06 -10.22 -1.49
N ASN A 2 -8.42 -9.33 -2.25
CA ASN A 2 -7.52 -9.68 -3.35
C ASN A 2 -6.43 -10.68 -2.89
N SER A 3 -6.13 -11.70 -3.69
CA SER A 3 -5.17 -12.77 -3.35
C SER A 3 -3.75 -12.24 -3.12
N ASP A 4 -3.35 -11.16 -3.80
CA ASP A 4 -2.07 -10.49 -3.57
C ASP A 4 -2.03 -9.83 -2.19
N ILE A 5 -3.13 -9.22 -1.73
CA ILE A 5 -3.19 -8.63 -0.39
C ILE A 5 -3.07 -9.72 0.67
N ILE A 6 -3.75 -10.85 0.49
CA ILE A 6 -3.66 -11.98 1.42
C ILE A 6 -2.22 -12.50 1.48
N SER A 7 -1.60 -12.74 0.32
CA SER A 7 -0.21 -13.21 0.24
C SER A 7 0.78 -12.24 0.92
N GLU A 8 0.59 -10.93 0.77
CA GLU A 8 1.42 -9.94 1.44
C GLU A 8 1.18 -9.91 2.96
N ILE A 9 -0.06 -10.11 3.41
CA ILE A 9 -0.37 -10.25 4.85
C ILE A 9 0.30 -11.50 5.45
N GLU A 10 0.25 -12.63 4.74
CA GLU A 10 0.95 -13.85 5.14
C GLU A 10 2.46 -13.62 5.18
N GLN A 11 3.02 -12.92 4.19
CA GLN A 11 4.45 -12.61 4.13
C GLN A 11 4.91 -11.71 5.29
N ILE A 12 4.15 -10.68 5.69
CA ILE A 12 4.53 -9.82 6.82
C ILE A 12 4.38 -10.51 8.20
N GLN A 13 3.73 -11.68 8.24
CA GLN A 13 3.57 -12.50 9.43
C GLN A 13 4.56 -13.68 9.48
N SER A 14 5.28 -13.95 8.38
CA SER A 14 6.22 -15.05 8.31
C SER A 14 7.49 -14.76 9.12
N ALA A 15 8.20 -15.83 9.49
CA ALA A 15 9.49 -15.71 10.18
C ALA A 15 10.58 -15.06 9.30
N ASP A 16 10.41 -15.10 7.98
CA ASP A 16 11.34 -14.53 7.00
C ASP A 16 11.08 -13.04 6.72
N PHE A 17 10.12 -12.43 7.41
CA PHE A 17 9.83 -11.01 7.24
C PHE A 17 10.93 -10.12 7.82
N HIS A 18 11.56 -9.33 6.95
CA HIS A 18 12.54 -8.34 7.32
C HIS A 18 11.94 -6.92 7.24
N LEU A 19 11.74 -6.30 8.40
CA LEU A 19 11.24 -4.93 8.47
C LEU A 19 12.21 -3.97 7.77
N GLY A 20 11.69 -3.14 6.87
CA GLY A 20 12.51 -2.17 6.13
C GLY A 20 13.14 -2.71 4.85
N GLU A 21 12.91 -3.97 4.47
CA GLU A 21 13.29 -4.45 3.14
C GLU A 21 12.42 -3.80 2.05
N TYR A 22 11.12 -3.66 2.33
CA TYR A 22 10.15 -3.01 1.47
C TYR A 22 9.32 -1.97 2.23
N ILE A 23 8.83 -0.98 1.49
CA ILE A 23 7.72 -0.12 1.89
C ILE A 23 6.51 -0.40 1.02
N TYR A 24 5.34 -0.24 1.63
CA TYR A 24 4.05 -0.23 0.98
C TYR A 24 3.57 1.21 0.92
N MET A 25 3.18 1.65 -0.27
CA MET A 25 2.67 2.99 -0.52
C MET A 25 1.21 2.88 -0.96
N GLY A 26 0.29 3.38 -0.16
CA GLY A 26 -1.13 3.45 -0.50
C GLY A 26 -1.35 4.60 -1.48
N MET A 27 -1.85 4.29 -2.67
CA MET A 27 -1.97 5.25 -3.77
C MET A 27 -3.41 5.64 -4.05
N GLY A 28 -3.64 6.94 -4.12
CA GLY A 28 -4.92 7.54 -4.45
C GLY A 28 -5.00 8.11 -5.86
N LEU A 29 -6.20 8.49 -6.26
CA LEU A 29 -6.48 9.35 -7.41
C LEU A 29 -7.37 10.50 -6.95
N THR A 30 -7.01 11.72 -7.28
CA THR A 30 -7.83 12.91 -7.04
C THR A 30 -7.70 13.89 -8.18
N LYS A 31 -8.82 14.38 -8.71
CA LYS A 31 -8.84 15.36 -9.82
C LYS A 31 -7.92 14.97 -11.00
N GLY A 32 -7.86 13.68 -11.32
CA GLY A 32 -7.00 13.12 -12.39
C GLY A 32 -5.51 12.97 -12.04
N HIS A 33 -5.09 13.34 -10.83
CA HIS A 33 -3.71 13.25 -10.35
C HIS A 33 -3.50 12.11 -9.36
N ARG A 34 -2.36 11.42 -9.46
CA ARG A 34 -1.98 10.33 -8.56
C ARG A 34 -1.31 10.88 -7.32
N VAL A 35 -1.78 10.46 -6.15
CA VAL A 35 -1.23 10.89 -4.85
C VAL A 35 -0.82 9.70 -4.00
N CYS A 36 0.18 9.88 -3.14
CA CYS A 36 0.51 8.91 -2.09
C CYS A 36 -0.26 9.29 -0.81
N MET A 37 -1.10 8.38 -0.33
CA MET A 37 -1.98 8.60 0.83
C MET A 37 -1.37 8.04 2.13
N SER A 38 -0.52 7.02 2.02
CA SER A 38 0.12 6.40 3.18
C SER A 38 1.40 5.68 2.77
N VAL A 39 2.34 5.56 3.71
CA VAL A 39 3.55 4.75 3.58
C VAL A 39 3.72 3.95 4.86
N ALA A 40 3.97 2.65 4.75
CA ALA A 40 4.22 1.78 5.89
C ALA A 40 5.10 0.57 5.52
N TYR A 41 5.73 -0.04 6.50
CA TYR A 41 6.51 -1.28 6.30
C TYR A 41 5.65 -2.55 6.29
N LYS A 42 4.36 -2.45 6.66
CA LYS A 42 3.40 -3.56 6.65
C LYS A 42 2.16 -3.16 5.86
N ILE A 43 1.70 -4.06 4.99
CA ILE A 43 0.61 -3.78 4.05
C ILE A 43 -0.73 -3.50 4.75
N ASP A 44 -1.01 -4.19 5.86
CA ASP A 44 -2.23 -4.03 6.65
C ASP A 44 -2.33 -2.63 7.27
N TYR A 45 -1.23 -2.13 7.82
CA TYR A 45 -1.15 -0.78 8.35
C TYR A 45 -1.22 0.28 7.25
N CYS A 46 -0.58 0.02 6.09
CA CYS A 46 -0.71 0.87 4.91
C CYS A 46 -2.18 1.01 4.48
N ILE A 47 -2.89 -0.11 4.36
CA ILE A 47 -4.33 -0.14 4.02
C ILE A 47 -5.14 0.64 5.05
N LYS A 48 -4.91 0.39 6.34
CA LYS A 48 -5.60 1.09 7.43
C LYS A 48 -5.46 2.61 7.30
N LYS A 49 -4.24 3.11 7.10
CA LYS A 49 -3.98 4.55 7.00
C LYS A 49 -4.53 5.15 5.70
N ALA A 50 -4.44 4.45 4.57
CA ALA A 50 -5.04 4.89 3.32
C ALA A 50 -6.56 5.01 3.40
N LYS A 51 -7.25 4.02 3.98
CA LYS A 51 -8.70 4.06 4.19
C LYS A 51 -9.13 5.18 5.13
N GLN A 52 -8.42 5.37 6.24
CA GLN A 52 -8.67 6.51 7.14
C GLN A 52 -8.52 7.87 6.45
N PHE A 53 -7.59 7.97 5.48
CA PHE A 53 -7.43 9.20 4.69
C PHE A 53 -8.60 9.39 3.71
N GLU A 54 -9.01 8.33 3.01
CA GLU A 54 -10.16 8.35 2.10
C GLU A 54 -11.46 8.71 2.84
N GLU A 55 -11.68 8.16 4.04
CA GLU A 55 -12.86 8.43 4.87
C GLU A 55 -13.03 9.90 5.25
N VAL A 56 -11.92 10.65 5.39
CA VAL A 56 -11.96 12.09 5.73
C VAL A 56 -11.88 13.00 4.51
N ASN A 57 -11.58 12.45 3.32
CA ASN A 57 -11.40 13.21 2.10
C ASN A 57 -12.05 12.50 0.91
N GLU A 58 -13.34 12.80 0.72
CA GLU A 58 -14.18 12.22 -0.33
C GLU A 58 -13.70 12.50 -1.76
N GLU A 59 -12.81 13.49 -1.96
CA GLU A 59 -12.24 13.81 -3.29
C GLU A 59 -11.07 12.88 -3.69
N VAL A 60 -10.60 12.02 -2.78
CA VAL A 60 -9.46 11.13 -3.03
C VAL A 60 -9.93 9.68 -2.94
N THR A 61 -9.87 8.96 -4.06
CA THR A 61 -10.18 7.52 -4.09
C THR A 61 -8.91 6.71 -3.88
N PHE A 62 -8.88 5.83 -2.89
CA PHE A 62 -7.84 4.84 -2.69
C PHE A 62 -7.95 3.76 -3.78
N THR A 63 -6.87 3.50 -4.52
CA THR A 63 -6.96 2.69 -5.75
C THR A 63 -6.10 1.44 -5.74
N HIS A 64 -4.88 1.51 -5.20
CA HIS A 64 -3.92 0.41 -5.21
C HIS A 64 -2.79 0.69 -4.23
N ILE A 65 -1.97 -0.33 -4.00
CA ILE A 65 -0.77 -0.25 -3.18
C ILE A 65 0.43 -0.54 -4.08
N ASN A 66 1.49 0.26 -3.94
CA ASN A 66 2.78 -0.05 -4.51
C ASN A 66 3.67 -0.68 -3.44
N LYS A 67 4.24 -1.84 -3.73
CA LYS A 67 5.39 -2.37 -2.98
C LYS A 67 6.65 -1.83 -3.63
N VAL A 68 7.53 -1.24 -2.84
CA VAL A 68 8.78 -0.62 -3.31
C VAL A 68 9.89 -1.14 -2.41
N LYS A 69 10.98 -1.63 -3.00
CA LYS A 69 12.16 -2.01 -2.21
C LYS A 69 12.81 -0.73 -1.69
N VAL A 70 13.22 -0.72 -0.42
CA VAL A 70 13.79 0.49 0.18
C VAL A 70 15.05 0.92 -0.58
N GLY A 71 15.11 2.21 -0.94
CA GLY A 71 16.18 2.80 -1.75
C GLY A 71 15.89 2.85 -3.25
N GLU A 72 14.90 2.09 -3.74
CA GLU A 72 14.52 2.11 -5.15
C GLU A 72 13.56 3.26 -5.48
N LEU A 73 13.57 3.69 -6.73
CA LEU A 73 12.70 4.75 -7.25
C LEU A 73 11.46 4.22 -7.99
N GLU A 74 11.40 2.90 -8.20
CA GLU A 74 10.31 2.24 -8.91
C GLU A 74 9.65 1.15 -8.07
N ARG A 75 8.34 0.98 -8.26
CA ARG A 75 7.58 -0.08 -7.60
C ARG A 75 8.00 -1.45 -8.13
N SER A 76 8.23 -2.41 -7.22
CA SER A 76 8.44 -3.81 -7.57
C SER A 76 7.12 -4.53 -7.84
N LYS A 77 6.03 -4.12 -7.18
CA LYS A 77 4.70 -4.70 -7.39
C LYS A 77 3.61 -3.64 -7.25
N LYS A 78 2.57 -3.76 -8.10
CA LYS A 78 1.32 -3.00 -7.99
C LYS A 78 0.22 -3.95 -7.54
N ILE A 79 -0.38 -3.70 -6.38
CA ILE A 79 -1.38 -4.56 -5.75
C ILE A 79 -2.73 -3.83 -5.80
N LEU A 80 -3.72 -4.41 -6.49
CA LEU A 80 -5.07 -3.86 -6.57
C LEU A 80 -5.88 -4.20 -5.32
N LEU A 81 -6.87 -3.36 -4.98
CA LEU A 81 -7.70 -3.54 -3.79
C LEU A 81 -8.79 -4.60 -3.95
N ASN A 82 -9.16 -4.89 -5.20
CA ASN A 82 -10.30 -5.70 -5.61
C ASN A 82 -9.85 -7.11 -5.94
#